data_AF-A0A2V6NAS2-F1
#
_entry.id   AF-A0A2V6NAS2-F1
#
_cell.length_a   1.000
_cell.length_b   1.000
_cell.length_c   1.000
_cell.angle_alpha   90.00
_cell.angle_beta   90.00
_cell.angle_gamma   90.00
#
_symmetry.space_group_name_H-M   'P 1'
#
loop_
_entity.id
_entity.type
_entity.pdbx_description
1 polymer ?
#
loop_
_entity_poly.entity_id
_entity_poly.type
_entity_poly.pdbx_seq_one_letter_code
_entity_poly.pdbx_strand_id
1 'polypeptide(L)'
;IRTSGAPTQPAHAAPAPQAAAGGTAVQITLSCEIASMQLTPTFKMGALQLRPISKVVTMRLTSSPQQQAPINLQANFEISKIQAAPGGLGQLRLNPSQQQGPAMVATPSFNISSLQLVSGFESAPLQLTPSHQTQASVHLTAAFQITSVEFSPTFEIAGIILNSSSKTVAVQLPGAGASSVENAPMFEITNVQMASNGEIAMLQLNPVAKRG
;
A
#
# COMPACT_ATOMS: atom_id res chain seq x y z
N ILE A 1 69.32 -17.92 5.59
CA ILE A 1 68.33 -18.81 4.92
C ILE A 1 67.81 -19.74 6.02
N ARG A 2 66.55 -19.87 6.44
CA ARG A 2 65.20 -19.37 6.09
C ARG A 2 64.35 -19.55 7.37
N THR A 3 63.79 -18.49 7.92
CA THR A 3 62.35 -18.10 7.95
C THR A 3 61.40 -19.01 8.75
N SER A 4 60.80 -18.37 9.75
CA SER A 4 59.73 -18.74 10.68
C SER A 4 58.41 -19.15 10.00
N GLY A 5 57.76 -20.20 10.52
CA GLY A 5 56.38 -20.56 10.20
C GLY A 5 55.39 -19.86 11.13
N ALA A 6 54.48 -19.06 10.55
CA ALA A 6 53.34 -18.49 11.25
C ALA A 6 52.12 -19.42 11.12
N PRO A 7 51.26 -19.54 12.16
CA PRO A 7 50.02 -20.29 12.04
C PRO A 7 48.98 -19.51 11.24
N THR A 8 48.36 -20.17 10.26
CA THR A 8 47.25 -19.65 9.46
C THR A 8 45.97 -19.55 10.29
N GLN A 9 45.46 -18.32 10.43
CA GLN A 9 44.18 -18.00 11.05
C GLN A 9 43.02 -18.40 10.12
N PRO A 10 41.98 -19.11 10.59
CA PRO A 10 40.83 -19.44 9.77
C PRO A 10 40.03 -18.17 9.41
N ALA A 11 39.87 -17.94 8.10
CA ALA A 11 39.07 -16.86 7.54
C ALA A 11 37.65 -16.92 8.12
N HIS A 12 37.25 -15.87 8.83
CA HIS A 12 35.86 -15.69 9.25
C HIS A 12 35.03 -15.44 8.00
N ALA A 13 34.23 -16.44 7.61
CA ALA A 13 33.17 -16.24 6.63
C ALA A 13 32.24 -15.14 7.15
N ALA A 14 31.98 -14.14 6.31
CA ALA A 14 30.99 -13.10 6.61
C ALA A 14 29.66 -13.77 6.98
N PRO A 15 28.93 -13.26 7.99
CA PRO A 15 27.62 -13.81 8.31
C PRO A 15 26.74 -13.68 7.05
N ALA A 16 26.27 -14.82 6.54
CA ALA A 16 25.19 -14.80 5.56
C ALA A 16 24.01 -14.03 6.18
N PRO A 17 23.29 -13.18 5.43
CA PRO A 17 22.13 -12.48 5.97
C PRO A 17 21.17 -13.52 6.52
N GLN A 18 21.03 -13.56 7.84
CA GLN A 18 20.01 -14.36 8.51
C GLN A 18 18.67 -13.80 8.05
N ALA A 19 17.94 -14.55 7.23
CA ALA A 19 16.53 -14.28 6.98
C ALA A 19 15.82 -14.34 8.33
N ALA A 20 15.45 -13.18 8.86
CA ALA A 20 14.72 -13.07 10.10
C ALA A 20 13.37 -13.79 9.93
N ALA A 21 13.23 -14.94 10.59
CA ALA A 21 11.95 -15.60 10.75
C ALA A 21 11.07 -14.72 11.66
N GLY A 22 10.18 -13.94 11.05
CA GLY A 22 9.27 -13.00 11.72
C GLY A 22 9.52 -11.54 11.31
N GLY A 23 9.17 -11.19 10.06
CA GLY A 23 9.31 -9.82 9.56
C GLY A 23 8.45 -8.83 10.34
N THR A 24 8.95 -7.62 10.55
CA THR A 24 8.19 -6.54 11.21
C THR A 24 7.01 -6.15 10.34
N ALA A 25 5.79 -6.28 10.87
CA ALA A 25 4.57 -5.91 10.16
C ALA A 25 4.37 -4.39 10.17
N VAL A 26 3.96 -3.87 9.01
CA VAL A 26 3.70 -2.44 8.78
C VAL A 26 2.44 -2.27 7.94
N GLN A 27 1.79 -1.13 8.10
CA GLN A 27 0.72 -0.66 7.23
C GLN A 27 1.25 0.45 6.33
N ILE A 28 0.95 0.36 5.04
CA ILE A 28 1.26 1.40 4.05
C ILE A 28 -0.05 2.02 3.59
N THR A 29 -0.16 3.33 3.76
CA THR A 29 -1.30 4.12 3.29
C THR A 29 -0.92 4.92 2.06
N LEU A 30 -1.64 4.68 0.97
CA LEU A 30 -1.56 5.43 -0.28
C LEU A 30 -2.70 6.44 -0.33
N SER A 31 -2.43 7.59 -0.96
CA SER A 31 -3.47 8.55 -1.35
C SER A 31 -3.89 8.24 -2.77
N CYS A 32 -5.19 8.03 -2.99
CA CYS A 32 -5.74 7.68 -4.29
C CYS A 32 -6.93 8.57 -4.63
N GLU A 33 -7.14 8.81 -5.93
CA GLU A 33 -8.42 9.28 -6.44
C GLU A 33 -9.26 8.10 -6.92
N ILE A 34 -10.58 8.29 -6.90
CA ILE A 34 -11.56 7.37 -7.46
C ILE A 34 -11.69 7.69 -8.96
N ALA A 35 -11.24 6.77 -9.81
CA ALA A 35 -11.40 6.88 -11.25
C ALA A 35 -12.80 6.44 -11.69
N SER A 36 -13.32 5.36 -11.11
CA SER A 36 -14.70 4.94 -11.32
C SER A 36 -15.19 4.03 -10.20
N MET A 37 -16.52 3.96 -10.06
CA MET A 37 -17.21 3.10 -9.12
C MET A 37 -18.28 2.32 -9.85
N GLN A 38 -18.40 1.03 -9.56
CA GLN A 38 -19.53 0.23 -10.02
C GLN A 38 -20.43 -0.07 -8.83
N LEU A 39 -21.73 0.18 -9.00
CA LEU A 39 -22.76 -0.17 -8.06
C LEU A 39 -23.58 -1.34 -8.61
N THR A 40 -23.97 -2.25 -7.72
CA THR A 40 -25.00 -3.25 -8.01
C THR A 40 -26.37 -2.58 -8.19
N PRO A 41 -27.38 -3.26 -8.75
CA PRO A 41 -28.74 -2.71 -8.85
C PRO A 41 -29.39 -2.36 -7.52
N THR A 42 -28.93 -2.98 -6.44
CA THR A 42 -29.36 -2.65 -5.06
C THR A 42 -28.55 -1.51 -4.46
N PHE A 43 -27.81 -0.76 -5.29
CA PHE A 43 -26.97 0.38 -4.93
C PHE A 43 -25.88 0.06 -3.89
N LYS A 44 -25.44 -1.20 -3.82
CA LYS A 44 -24.24 -1.60 -3.07
C LYS A 44 -22.99 -1.42 -3.91
N MET A 45 -21.86 -1.13 -3.27
CA MET A 45 -20.56 -1.12 -3.92
C MET A 45 -20.28 -2.49 -4.58
N GLY A 46 -19.88 -2.48 -5.85
CA GLY A 46 -19.57 -3.67 -6.63
C GLY A 46 -18.10 -3.75 -7.03
N ALA A 47 -17.55 -2.66 -7.59
CA ALA A 47 -16.12 -2.56 -7.90
C ALA A 47 -15.66 -1.11 -7.80
N LEU A 48 -14.38 -0.91 -7.52
CA LEU A 48 -13.76 0.39 -7.38
C LEU A 48 -12.48 0.45 -8.20
N GLN A 49 -12.32 1.51 -8.98
CA GLN A 49 -11.08 1.80 -9.68
C GLN A 49 -10.41 3.00 -9.03
N LEU A 50 -9.19 2.80 -8.54
CA LEU A 50 -8.42 3.82 -7.85
C LEU A 50 -7.12 4.12 -8.59
N ARG A 51 -6.77 5.39 -8.66
CA ARG A 51 -5.47 5.84 -9.18
C ARG A 51 -4.69 6.53 -8.08
N PRO A 52 -3.47 6.07 -7.75
CA PRO A 52 -2.62 6.80 -6.81
C PRO A 52 -2.34 8.22 -7.31
N ILE A 53 -2.43 9.19 -6.42
CA ILE A 53 -2.21 10.61 -6.71
C ILE A 53 -0.87 11.12 -6.19
N SER A 54 -0.12 10.28 -5.48
CA SER A 54 1.22 10.59 -4.97
C SER A 54 2.05 9.33 -4.82
N LYS A 55 3.37 9.49 -4.98
CA LYS A 55 4.38 8.48 -4.62
C LYS A 55 4.70 8.46 -3.14
N VAL A 56 4.37 9.55 -2.43
CA VAL A 56 4.55 9.65 -0.99
C VAL A 56 3.46 8.82 -0.32
N VAL A 57 3.90 7.83 0.44
CA VAL A 57 3.08 6.97 1.26
C VAL A 57 3.40 7.19 2.72
N THR A 58 2.44 6.87 3.57
CA THR A 58 2.67 6.87 5.00
C THR A 58 2.80 5.44 5.50
N MET A 59 3.91 5.15 6.17
CA MET A 59 4.16 3.87 6.80
C MET A 59 3.88 3.98 8.30
N ARG A 60 3.10 3.04 8.81
CA ARG A 60 2.83 2.87 10.23
C ARG A 60 3.29 1.50 10.69
N LEU A 61 4.04 1.45 11.79
CA LEU A 61 4.38 0.18 12.43
C LEU A 61 3.14 -0.41 13.11
N THR A 62 2.84 -1.69 12.86
CA THR A 62 1.75 -2.35 13.57
C THR A 62 2.24 -2.80 14.93
N SER A 63 1.59 -2.37 16.00
CA SER A 63 1.89 -2.82 17.36
C SER A 63 1.57 -4.31 17.51
N SER A 64 2.50 -5.06 18.11
CA SER A 64 2.23 -6.46 18.44
C SER A 64 1.24 -6.56 19.61
N PRO A 65 0.35 -7.56 19.64
CA PRO A 65 -0.61 -7.72 20.75
C PRO A 65 0.06 -8.02 22.11
N GLN A 66 1.35 -8.36 22.13
CA GLN A 66 2.15 -8.54 23.35
C GLN A 66 2.73 -7.21 23.89
N GLN A 67 2.62 -6.11 23.13
CA GLN A 67 3.14 -4.80 23.54
C GLN A 67 2.11 -4.05 24.38
N GLN A 68 2.46 -3.80 25.64
CA GLN A 68 1.61 -3.13 26.64
C GLN A 68 1.26 -1.68 26.31
N ALA A 69 1.94 -1.05 25.35
CA ALA A 69 1.64 0.30 24.86
C ALA A 69 1.64 0.35 23.34
N PRO A 70 0.60 0.93 22.70
CA PRO A 70 0.58 1.10 21.25
C PRO A 70 1.63 2.13 20.84
N ILE A 71 2.69 1.67 20.16
CA ILE A 71 3.67 2.55 19.52
C ILE A 71 3.04 3.08 18.23
N ASN A 72 2.62 4.35 18.23
CA ASN A 72 2.14 5.02 17.02
C ASN A 72 3.32 5.65 16.27
N LEU A 73 4.21 4.81 15.74
CA LEU A 73 5.28 5.27 14.86
C LEU A 73 4.75 5.36 13.43
N GLN A 74 4.67 6.59 12.93
CA GLN A 74 4.22 6.92 11.59
C GLN A 74 5.29 7.78 10.91
N ALA A 75 5.67 7.43 9.67
CA ALA A 75 6.66 8.17 8.90
C ALA A 75 6.31 8.16 7.41
N ASN A 76 6.76 9.18 6.68
CA ASN A 76 6.52 9.31 5.25
C ASN A 76 7.69 8.75 4.44
N PHE A 77 7.35 8.07 3.36
CA PHE A 77 8.30 7.47 2.45
C PHE A 77 7.85 7.71 1.03
N GLU A 78 8.80 7.72 0.10
CA GLU A 78 8.49 7.73 -1.33
C GLU A 78 8.65 6.31 -1.91
N ILE A 79 7.68 5.87 -2.71
CA ILE A 79 7.81 4.64 -3.50
C ILE A 79 8.83 4.88 -4.61
N SER A 80 10.00 4.26 -4.47
CA SER A 80 11.05 4.29 -5.48
C SER A 80 10.90 3.21 -6.55
N LYS A 81 10.31 2.06 -6.17
CA LYS A 81 10.06 0.92 -7.07
C LYS A 81 8.92 0.07 -6.54
N ILE A 82 8.14 -0.49 -7.47
CA ILE A 82 7.12 -1.49 -7.18
C ILE A 82 7.24 -2.66 -8.16
N GLN A 83 7.01 -3.86 -7.63
CA GLN A 83 6.86 -5.10 -8.39
C GLN A 83 5.53 -5.72 -7.98
N ALA A 84 4.48 -5.40 -8.75
CA ALA A 84 3.15 -5.91 -8.48
C ALA A 84 3.09 -7.44 -8.62
N ALA A 85 2.22 -8.07 -7.83
CA ALA A 85 1.94 -9.49 -7.90
C ALA A 85 0.52 -9.71 -8.47
N PRO A 86 0.20 -10.90 -9.00
CA PRO A 86 -1.17 -11.20 -9.46
C PRO A 86 -2.22 -10.96 -8.35
N GLY A 87 -3.07 -9.94 -8.55
CA GLY A 87 -4.09 -9.53 -7.59
C GLY A 87 -3.53 -8.87 -6.31
N GLY A 88 -2.40 -8.18 -6.36
CA GLY A 88 -1.86 -7.50 -5.18
C GLY A 88 -0.68 -6.58 -5.46
N LEU A 89 -0.31 -5.78 -4.45
CA LEU A 89 0.77 -4.78 -4.57
C LEU A 89 2.18 -5.40 -4.63
N GLY A 90 2.34 -6.66 -4.22
CA GLY A 90 3.61 -7.38 -4.31
C GLY A 90 4.72 -6.73 -3.46
N GLN A 91 5.88 -6.47 -4.08
CA GLN A 91 7.05 -5.92 -3.40
C GLN A 91 7.19 -4.42 -3.64
N LEU A 92 7.44 -3.65 -2.58
CA LEU A 92 7.74 -2.22 -2.63
C LEU A 92 9.17 -1.94 -2.17
N ARG A 93 9.82 -0.99 -2.82
CA ARG A 93 11.04 -0.34 -2.31
C ARG A 93 10.73 1.12 -1.99
N LEU A 94 10.92 1.48 -0.74
CA LEU A 94 10.65 2.81 -0.20
C LEU A 94 11.96 3.54 0.09
N ASN A 95 12.01 4.84 -0.18
CA ASN A 95 13.06 5.74 0.31
C ASN A 95 12.47 6.68 1.39
N PRO A 96 13.22 7.07 2.43
CA PRO A 96 12.75 8.10 3.35
C PRO A 96 12.36 9.37 2.59
N SER A 97 11.27 10.01 3.01
CA SER A 97 10.81 11.24 2.38
C SER A 97 10.48 12.31 3.41
N GLN A 98 11.03 13.50 3.20
CA GLN A 98 10.69 14.70 3.96
C GLN A 98 9.45 15.41 3.38
N GLN A 99 8.94 14.94 2.24
CA GLN A 99 7.73 15.48 1.65
C GLN A 99 6.53 15.04 2.47
N GLN A 100 5.60 15.96 2.67
CA GLN A 100 4.28 15.62 3.18
C GLN A 100 3.47 14.99 2.04
N GLY A 101 2.66 13.97 2.37
CA GLY A 101 1.67 13.46 1.43
C GLY A 101 0.68 14.55 1.00
N PRO A 102 -0.04 14.37 -0.11
CA PRO A 102 -0.99 15.36 -0.59
C PRO A 102 -2.05 15.63 0.49
N ALA A 103 -2.34 16.92 0.74
CA ALA A 103 -3.43 17.32 1.62
C ALA A 103 -4.76 16.96 0.97
N MET A 104 -5.38 15.86 1.44
CA MET A 104 -6.68 15.44 0.95
C MET A 104 -7.77 16.21 1.68
N VAL A 105 -8.62 16.92 0.93
CA VAL A 105 -9.78 17.62 1.50
C VAL A 105 -10.81 16.58 1.91
N ALA A 106 -11.21 16.60 3.18
CA ALA A 106 -12.29 15.77 3.71
C ALA A 106 -13.64 16.30 3.23
N THR A 107 -14.03 15.95 2.00
CA THR A 107 -15.40 16.15 1.54
C THR A 107 -16.16 14.81 1.61
N PRO A 108 -17.33 14.76 2.27
CA PRO A 108 -18.15 13.55 2.31
C PRO A 108 -18.87 13.28 0.98
N SER A 109 -18.72 14.18 0.00
CA SER A 109 -19.37 14.11 -1.31
C SER A 109 -18.42 14.54 -2.43
N PHE A 110 -18.78 14.14 -3.65
CA PHE A 110 -18.12 14.51 -4.90
C PHE A 110 -19.16 14.57 -6.03
N ASN A 111 -18.90 15.36 -7.05
CA ASN A 111 -19.78 15.46 -8.21
C ASN A 111 -19.56 14.29 -9.18
N ILE A 112 -20.62 13.86 -9.86
CA ILE A 112 -20.58 12.81 -10.89
C ILE A 112 -20.64 13.46 -12.27
N SER A 113 -19.67 13.15 -13.13
CA SER A 113 -19.66 13.62 -14.52
C SER A 113 -20.28 12.63 -15.50
N SER A 114 -20.28 11.34 -15.18
CA SER A 114 -20.86 10.31 -16.03
C SER A 114 -21.52 9.20 -15.20
N LEU A 115 -22.66 8.73 -15.69
CA LEU A 115 -23.41 7.60 -15.17
C LEU A 115 -23.76 6.70 -16.36
N GLN A 116 -23.35 5.44 -16.30
CA GLN A 116 -23.50 4.48 -17.40
C GLN A 116 -24.03 3.15 -16.89
N LEU A 117 -24.99 2.57 -17.60
CA LEU A 117 -25.43 1.21 -17.33
C LEU A 117 -24.50 0.23 -18.06
N VAL A 118 -23.75 -0.58 -17.32
CA VAL A 118 -22.84 -1.56 -17.91
C VAL A 118 -23.66 -2.75 -18.39
N SER A 119 -23.99 -2.74 -19.68
CA SER A 119 -24.81 -3.76 -20.33
C SER A 119 -23.97 -5.02 -20.56
N GLY A 120 -24.52 -6.22 -20.28
CA GLY A 120 -23.81 -7.50 -20.47
C GLY A 120 -23.86 -8.45 -19.27
N PHE A 121 -24.45 -8.04 -18.16
CA PHE A 121 -24.73 -8.87 -16.98
C PHE A 121 -26.25 -8.95 -16.77
N GLU A 122 -26.77 -10.08 -16.28
CA GLU A 122 -28.21 -10.26 -15.98
C GLU A 122 -28.80 -9.14 -15.11
N SER A 123 -27.96 -8.52 -14.27
CA SER A 123 -28.33 -7.46 -13.35
C SER A 123 -27.87 -6.06 -13.78
N ALA A 124 -27.11 -5.88 -14.86
CA ALA A 124 -26.60 -4.59 -15.37
C ALA A 124 -26.12 -3.58 -14.29
N PRO A 125 -24.86 -3.66 -13.80
CA PRO A 125 -24.36 -2.74 -12.80
C PRO A 125 -24.29 -1.29 -13.32
N LEU A 126 -24.37 -0.34 -12.40
CA LEU A 126 -24.28 1.09 -12.68
C LEU A 126 -22.84 1.57 -12.48
N GLN A 127 -22.20 2.09 -13.52
CA GLN A 127 -20.90 2.74 -13.40
C GLN A 127 -21.05 4.25 -13.20
N LEU A 128 -20.36 4.76 -12.19
CA LEU A 128 -20.25 6.18 -11.87
C LEU A 128 -18.81 6.64 -12.07
N THR A 129 -18.65 7.80 -12.71
CA THR A 129 -17.35 8.46 -12.89
C THR A 129 -17.38 9.83 -12.20
N PRO A 130 -16.56 10.05 -11.16
CA PRO A 130 -16.43 11.35 -10.51
C PRO A 130 -15.97 12.44 -11.47
N SER A 131 -16.35 13.68 -11.18
CA SER A 131 -15.89 14.85 -11.93
C SER A 131 -14.44 15.20 -11.58
N HIS A 132 -13.68 15.69 -12.56
CA HIS A 132 -12.30 16.16 -12.33
C HIS A 132 -12.21 17.44 -11.49
N GLN A 133 -13.32 18.19 -11.32
CA GLN A 133 -13.34 19.45 -10.57
C GLN A 133 -13.36 19.23 -9.05
N THR A 134 -13.88 18.08 -8.60
CA THR A 134 -13.85 17.64 -7.20
C THR A 134 -13.29 16.24 -7.17
N GLN A 135 -11.96 16.13 -7.13
CA GLN A 135 -11.26 14.85 -7.15
C GLN A 135 -11.68 14.02 -5.93
N ALA A 136 -12.60 13.08 -6.15
CA ALA A 136 -13.07 12.16 -5.13
C ALA A 136 -11.88 11.30 -4.69
N SER A 137 -11.43 11.48 -3.45
CA SER A 137 -10.16 10.90 -2.99
C SER A 137 -10.39 9.97 -1.82
N VAL A 138 -9.55 8.94 -1.69
CA VAL A 138 -9.57 7.92 -0.63
C VAL A 138 -8.16 7.60 -0.16
N HIS A 139 -8.05 7.18 1.10
CA HIS A 139 -6.89 6.49 1.62
C HIS A 139 -7.04 4.99 1.38
N LEU A 140 -6.00 4.39 0.80
CA LEU A 140 -5.89 2.95 0.61
C LEU A 140 -4.83 2.41 1.55
N THR A 141 -5.21 1.61 2.53
CA THR A 141 -4.27 1.01 3.49
C THR A 141 -4.08 -0.47 3.22
N ALA A 142 -2.83 -0.88 3.04
CA ALA A 142 -2.42 -2.24 2.75
C ALA A 142 -1.41 -2.73 3.78
N ALA A 143 -1.46 -4.04 4.09
CA ALA A 143 -0.55 -4.67 5.03
C ALA A 143 0.72 -5.18 4.31
N PHE A 144 1.87 -4.96 4.95
CA PHE A 144 3.18 -5.35 4.47
C PHE A 144 4.04 -5.90 5.61
N GLN A 145 5.12 -6.58 5.24
CA GLN A 145 6.20 -6.97 6.16
C GLN A 145 7.52 -6.39 5.64
N ILE A 146 8.32 -5.84 6.56
CA ILE A 146 9.69 -5.43 6.26
C ILE A 146 10.49 -6.69 5.96
N THR A 147 11.06 -6.74 4.76
CA THR A 147 11.91 -7.83 4.31
C THR A 147 13.39 -7.45 4.41
N SER A 148 13.73 -6.20 4.11
CA SER A 148 15.10 -5.69 4.22
C SER A 148 15.13 -4.19 4.47
N VAL A 149 16.20 -3.72 5.11
CA VAL A 149 16.52 -2.30 5.29
C VAL A 149 17.90 -2.07 4.69
N GLU A 150 18.00 -1.08 3.81
CA GLU A 150 19.22 -0.68 3.13
C GLU A 150 19.82 0.53 3.84
N PHE A 151 21.12 0.48 4.14
CA PHE A 151 21.85 1.58 4.79
C PHE A 151 22.78 2.28 3.80
N SER A 152 22.93 3.59 3.97
CA SER A 152 23.95 4.39 3.28
C SER A 152 25.34 4.10 3.87
N PRO A 153 26.43 4.53 3.20
CA PRO A 153 27.78 4.49 3.78
C PRO A 153 27.93 5.28 5.08
N THR A 154 27.06 6.25 5.33
CA THR A 154 27.00 7.04 6.57
C THR A 154 26.12 6.40 7.65
N PHE A 155 25.63 5.18 7.41
CA PHE A 155 24.76 4.43 8.32
C PHE A 155 23.39 5.08 8.56
N GLU A 156 22.86 5.78 7.56
CA GLU A 156 21.48 6.26 7.52
C GLU A 156 20.60 5.27 6.74
N ILE A 157 19.29 5.26 6.97
CA ILE A 157 18.38 4.43 6.16
C ILE A 157 18.32 5.01 4.75
N ALA A 158 18.79 4.24 3.77
CA ALA A 158 18.76 4.59 2.34
C ALA A 158 17.54 4.00 1.63
N GLY A 159 16.99 2.91 2.15
CA GLY A 159 15.82 2.27 1.58
C GLY A 159 15.21 1.19 2.48
N ILE A 160 13.95 0.87 2.25
CA ILE A 160 13.23 -0.21 2.93
C ILE A 160 12.53 -1.05 1.87
N ILE A 161 12.74 -2.37 1.91
CA ILE A 161 12.09 -3.33 1.03
C ILE A 161 10.98 -4.02 1.82
N LEU A 162 9.76 -3.93 1.28
CA LEU A 162 8.54 -4.44 1.86
C LEU A 162 7.92 -5.48 0.94
N ASN A 163 7.37 -6.55 1.52
CA ASN A 163 6.51 -7.48 0.80
C ASN A 163 5.08 -7.39 1.31
N SER A 164 4.13 -7.32 0.39
CA SER A 164 2.71 -7.30 0.71
C SER A 164 2.33 -8.61 1.40
N SER A 165 1.65 -8.50 2.54
CA SER A 165 1.23 -9.66 3.33
C SER A 165 -0.23 -10.03 3.09
N SER A 166 -0.96 -9.25 2.29
CA SER A 166 -2.38 -9.45 1.99
C SER A 166 -2.76 -8.88 0.63
N LYS A 167 -3.71 -9.53 -0.05
CA LYS A 167 -4.40 -8.98 -1.23
C LYS A 167 -5.56 -8.05 -0.86
N THR A 168 -5.94 -8.05 0.41
CA THR A 168 -7.03 -7.22 0.93
C THR A 168 -6.48 -5.89 1.43
N VAL A 169 -7.23 -4.84 1.17
CA VAL A 169 -6.92 -3.45 1.49
C VAL A 169 -8.13 -2.79 2.15
N ALA A 170 -7.86 -1.88 3.08
CA ALA A 170 -8.87 -0.99 3.64
C ALA A 170 -8.98 0.26 2.76
N VAL A 171 -10.21 0.72 2.48
CA VAL A 171 -10.45 1.98 1.76
C VAL A 171 -11.20 2.93 2.67
N GLN A 172 -10.72 4.16 2.78
CA GLN A 172 -11.31 5.16 3.66
C GLN A 172 -11.43 6.51 2.99
N LEU A 173 -12.49 7.25 3.32
CA LEU A 173 -12.61 8.64 2.93
C LEU A 173 -11.73 9.52 3.84
N PRO A 174 -11.11 10.60 3.32
CA PRO A 174 -10.41 11.58 4.13
C PRO A 174 -11.35 12.16 5.20
N GLY A 175 -10.84 12.37 6.41
CA GLY A 175 -11.63 12.85 7.55
C GLY A 175 -12.39 11.77 8.32
N ALA A 176 -12.41 10.51 7.86
CA ALA A 176 -12.79 9.39 8.71
C ALA A 176 -11.74 9.25 9.83
N GLY A 177 -12.11 9.54 11.08
CA GLY A 177 -11.16 9.60 12.22
C GLY A 177 -10.35 8.32 12.43
N ALA A 178 -9.27 8.37 13.23
CA ALA A 178 -8.28 7.29 13.39
C ALA A 178 -8.85 5.91 13.82
N SER A 179 -10.00 5.87 14.50
CA SER A 179 -10.75 4.64 14.84
C SER A 179 -11.40 3.96 13.61
N SER A 180 -11.40 4.62 12.46
CA SER A 180 -12.06 4.15 11.25
C SER A 180 -11.24 3.11 10.49
N VAL A 181 -9.92 2.98 10.71
CA VAL A 181 -9.09 2.02 9.92
C VAL A 181 -9.49 0.60 10.24
N GLU A 182 -9.74 0.32 11.52
CA GLU A 182 -10.15 -1.01 11.99
C GLU A 182 -11.56 -1.38 11.51
N ASN A 183 -12.43 -0.39 11.31
CA ASN A 183 -13.79 -0.57 10.79
C ASN A 183 -13.93 -0.19 9.31
N ALA A 184 -12.82 0.03 8.61
CA ALA A 184 -12.84 0.47 7.23
C ALA A 184 -13.42 -0.63 6.34
N PRO A 185 -14.19 -0.27 5.29
CA PRO A 185 -14.61 -1.25 4.31
C PRO A 185 -13.38 -1.87 3.64
N MET A 186 -13.36 -3.20 3.66
CA MET A 186 -12.29 -3.99 3.10
C MET A 186 -12.60 -4.37 1.65
N PHE A 187 -11.57 -4.41 0.83
CA PHE A 187 -11.64 -4.76 -0.59
C PHE A 187 -10.50 -5.70 -0.94
N GLU A 188 -10.71 -6.60 -1.89
CA GLU A 188 -9.66 -7.39 -2.52
C GLU A 188 -9.14 -6.67 -3.77
N ILE A 189 -7.82 -6.61 -3.94
CA ILE A 189 -7.19 -6.17 -5.19
C ILE A 189 -7.36 -7.28 -6.22
N THR A 190 -8.11 -7.00 -7.29
CA THR A 190 -8.29 -7.93 -8.41
C THR A 190 -7.25 -7.71 -9.50
N ASN A 191 -6.78 -6.47 -9.66
CA ASN A 191 -5.78 -6.13 -10.67
C ASN A 191 -4.97 -4.88 -10.28
N VAL A 192 -3.69 -4.87 -10.68
CA VAL A 192 -2.79 -3.72 -10.57
C VAL A 192 -2.24 -3.44 -11.97
N GLN A 193 -2.64 -2.31 -12.55
CA GLN A 193 -2.12 -1.86 -13.83
C GLN A 193 -0.90 -0.98 -13.59
N MET A 194 0.20 -1.35 -14.24
CA MET A 194 1.46 -0.59 -14.19
C MET A 194 1.53 0.37 -15.37
N ALA A 195 1.96 1.61 -15.12
CA ALA A 195 2.34 2.55 -16.16
C ALA A 195 3.72 2.18 -16.74
N SER A 196 4.04 2.72 -17.92
CA SER A 196 5.32 2.49 -18.60
C SER A 196 6.54 2.97 -17.81
N ASN A 197 6.34 3.94 -16.90
CA ASN A 197 7.35 4.45 -15.98
C ASN A 197 7.56 3.56 -14.73
N GLY A 198 6.84 2.43 -14.62
CA GLY A 198 6.95 1.51 -13.49
C GLY A 198 6.14 1.92 -12.25
N GLU A 199 5.26 2.92 -12.35
CA GLU A 199 4.34 3.33 -11.28
C GLU A 199 2.99 2.63 -11.40
N ILE A 200 2.19 2.66 -10.33
CA ILE A 200 0.81 2.15 -10.39
C ILE A 200 -0.05 3.15 -11.17
N ALA A 201 -0.57 2.73 -12.32
CA ALA A 201 -1.51 3.51 -13.11
C ALA A 201 -2.94 3.40 -12.58
N MET A 202 -3.35 2.18 -12.19
CA MET A 202 -4.72 1.89 -11.76
C MET A 202 -4.75 0.65 -10.87
N LEU A 203 -5.58 0.70 -9.83
CA LEU A 203 -5.94 -0.43 -8.97
C LEU A 203 -7.40 -0.75 -9.22
N GLN A 204 -7.70 -2.03 -9.42
CA GLN A 204 -9.07 -2.53 -9.49
C GLN A 204 -9.36 -3.33 -8.24
N LEU A 205 -10.42 -2.96 -7.54
CA LEU A 205 -10.79 -3.49 -6.25
C LEU A 205 -12.23 -4.00 -6.28
N ASN A 206 -12.49 -5.13 -5.62
CA ASN A 206 -13.84 -5.62 -5.35
C ASN A 206 -14.06 -5.70 -3.84
N PRO A 207 -15.27 -5.42 -3.32
CA PRO A 207 -15.58 -5.63 -1.90
C PRO A 207 -15.30 -7.09 -1.53
N VAL A 208 -14.66 -7.32 -0.38
CA VAL A 208 -14.59 -8.69 0.16
C VAL A 208 -16.01 -9.14 0.54
N ALA A 209 -16.37 -10.36 0.13
CA ALA A 209 -17.61 -10.96 0.56
C ALA A 209 -17.64 -11.04 2.10
N LYS A 210 -18.69 -10.52 2.73
CA LYS A 210 -18.93 -10.78 4.15
C LYS A 210 -19.14 -12.29 4.29
N ARG A 211 -18.23 -12.98 4.99
CA ARG A 211 -18.52 -14.33 5.48
C ARG A 211 -19.73 -14.18 6.41
N GLY A 212 -20.84 -14.81 6.03
CA GLY A 212 -22.07 -14.84 6.82
C GLY A 212 -21.91 -15.64 8.09
#